data_AF-A0A3V4R6D6-F1
#
_entry.id   AF-A0A3V4R6D6-F1
#
_cell.length_a   1.000
_cell.length_b   1.000
_cell.length_c   1.000
_cell.angle_alpha   90.00
_cell.angle_beta   90.00
_cell.angle_gamma   90.00
#
_symmetry.space_group_name_H-M   'P 1'
#
loop_
_entity.id
_entity.type
_entity.pdbx_description
1 polymer ?
#
loop_
_entity_poly.entity_id
_entity_poly.type
_entity_poly.pdbx_seq_one_letter_code
_entity_poly.pdbx_strand_id
1 'polypeptide(L)'
;MKNFVRTALLAATLAGVSFGAFAAAVPNPPLPAQDPIVQHLKLTNDQITRIKKLHQQLETDVSQISMKGIKDGALIEVIKSGKWDDAAVKQQLAAFSNIEQQARYYRVKYYFDLSKVLTPEQRQQVQQDLAQALE
;
A
#
# COMPACT_ATOMS: atom_id res chain seq x y z
N MET A 1 -38.56 3.35 17.29
CA MET A 1 -37.65 4.22 16.51
C MET A 1 -36.28 4.27 17.16
N LYS A 2 -35.29 3.70 16.49
CA LYS A 2 -33.82 3.92 16.54
C LYS A 2 -33.17 2.57 16.27
N ASN A 3 -32.62 2.44 15.06
CA ASN A 3 -31.39 1.70 14.69
C ASN A 3 -31.16 1.77 13.16
N PHE A 4 -31.60 2.85 12.50
CA PHE A 4 -31.41 3.11 11.06
C PHE A 4 -30.18 4.01 10.80
N VAL A 5 -29.04 3.72 11.42
CA VAL A 5 -27.79 4.46 11.13
C VAL A 5 -26.60 3.51 11.12
N ARG A 6 -26.49 2.69 10.07
CA ARG A 6 -25.24 2.01 9.72
C ARG A 6 -24.93 2.02 8.21
N THR A 7 -25.59 2.88 7.43
CA THR A 7 -25.37 2.97 5.98
C THR A 7 -25.29 4.43 5.57
N ALA A 8 -24.24 5.12 6.01
CA ALA A 8 -23.87 6.45 5.50
C ALA A 8 -22.42 6.77 5.92
N LEU A 9 -21.45 6.25 5.17
CA LEU A 9 -20.06 6.74 5.06
C LEU A 9 -19.50 5.88 3.89
N LEU A 10 -19.09 6.36 2.73
CA LEU A 10 -18.53 7.64 2.32
C LEU A 10 -18.93 7.85 0.84
N ALA A 11 -19.76 8.85 0.56
CA ALA A 11 -19.80 9.48 -0.75
C ALA A 11 -19.30 10.90 -0.53
N ALA A 12 -17.98 11.05 -0.52
CA ALA A 12 -17.31 12.34 -0.38
C ALA A 12 -16.39 12.51 -1.59
N THR A 13 -16.89 13.28 -2.56
CA THR A 13 -16.15 14.17 -3.46
C THR A 13 -14.64 13.92 -3.61
N LEU A 14 -14.21 13.63 -4.85
CA LEU A 14 -12.84 13.55 -5.41
C LEU A 14 -11.90 14.76 -5.15
N ALA A 15 -12.14 15.58 -4.13
CA ALA A 15 -11.29 16.68 -3.71
C ALA A 15 -10.64 16.33 -2.36
N GLY A 16 -9.46 15.70 -2.42
CA GLY A 16 -8.52 15.63 -1.31
C GLY A 16 -8.52 14.31 -0.55
N VAL A 17 -8.05 13.23 -1.19
CA VAL A 17 -7.41 12.15 -0.44
C VAL A 17 -6.24 12.75 0.34
N SER A 18 -6.42 12.93 1.65
CA SER A 18 -5.33 13.40 2.51
C SER A 18 -4.14 12.43 2.37
N PHE A 19 -2.91 12.95 2.39
CA PHE A 19 -1.69 12.13 2.25
C PHE A 19 -1.65 10.95 3.25
N GLY A 20 -2.29 11.07 4.41
CA GLY A 20 -2.41 9.99 5.39
C GLY A 20 -3.30 8.83 4.92
N ALA A 21 -4.41 9.11 4.24
CA ALA A 21 -5.26 8.07 3.64
C ALA A 21 -4.53 7.34 2.49
N PHE A 22 -3.79 8.09 1.67
CA PHE A 22 -2.94 7.51 0.61
C PHE A 22 -1.87 6.57 1.17
N ALA A 23 -1.10 7.02 2.17
CA ALA A 23 -0.06 6.18 2.77
C ALA A 23 -0.63 4.93 3.44
N ALA A 24 -1.89 4.97 3.91
CA ALA A 24 -2.53 3.82 4.53
C ALA A 24 -3.06 2.79 3.51
N ALA A 25 -3.54 3.23 2.36
CA ALA A 25 -4.19 2.34 1.38
C ALA A 25 -3.37 2.14 0.09
N VAL A 26 -2.12 2.61 0.04
CA VAL A 26 -1.28 2.49 -1.15
C VAL A 26 -1.15 1.03 -1.62
N PRO A 27 -1.46 0.74 -2.89
CA PRO A 27 -1.43 -0.63 -3.40
C PRO A 27 0.00 -1.16 -3.40
N ASN A 28 0.14 -2.48 -3.24
CA ASN A 28 1.40 -3.14 -3.48
C ASN A 28 1.64 -3.20 -5.00
N PRO A 29 2.59 -2.43 -5.57
CA PRO A 29 2.73 -2.34 -7.01
C PRO A 29 3.24 -3.68 -7.56
N PRO A 30 2.53 -4.30 -8.53
CA PRO A 30 3.05 -5.46 -9.23
C PRO A 30 4.16 -5.00 -10.21
N LEU A 31 4.74 -5.95 -10.94
CA LEU A 31 5.69 -5.63 -12.00
C LEU A 31 5.08 -4.62 -12.99
N PRO A 32 5.86 -3.71 -13.60
CA PRO A 32 5.30 -2.63 -14.42
C PRO A 32 4.43 -3.08 -15.60
N ALA A 33 4.67 -4.29 -16.11
CA ALA A 33 3.87 -4.88 -17.20
C ALA A 33 2.49 -5.41 -16.74
N GLN A 34 2.29 -5.53 -15.43
CA GLN A 34 1.08 -6.04 -14.78
C GLN A 34 0.43 -4.96 -13.89
N ASP A 35 1.04 -3.78 -13.81
CA ASP A 35 0.58 -2.70 -12.96
C ASP A 35 -0.50 -1.88 -13.68
N PRO A 36 -1.77 -1.94 -13.23
CA PRO A 36 -2.85 -1.21 -13.88
C PRO A 36 -2.63 0.30 -13.87
N ILE A 37 -1.85 0.82 -12.90
CA ILE A 37 -1.51 2.24 -12.77
C ILE A 37 -0.58 2.70 -13.90
N VAL A 38 0.24 1.81 -14.49
CA VAL A 38 1.27 2.22 -15.46
C VAL A 38 1.14 1.58 -16.84
N GLN A 39 0.38 0.49 -16.97
CA GLN A 39 0.25 -0.25 -18.23
C GLN A 39 -0.37 0.57 -19.38
N HIS A 40 -1.21 1.57 -19.06
CA HIS A 40 -1.93 2.36 -20.04
C HIS A 40 -1.20 3.67 -20.44
N LEU A 41 -0.09 4.01 -19.77
CA LEU A 41 0.63 5.28 -19.92
C LEU A 41 1.44 5.41 -21.21
N LYS A 42 1.39 4.42 -22.12
CA LYS A 42 2.18 4.38 -23.37
C LYS A 42 3.66 4.72 -23.14
N LEU A 43 4.28 4.04 -22.17
CA LEU A 43 5.66 4.30 -21.75
C LEU A 43 6.67 4.00 -22.86
N THR A 44 7.73 4.80 -22.94
CA THR A 44 8.88 4.48 -23.81
C THR A 44 9.71 3.35 -23.21
N ASN A 45 10.54 2.69 -24.03
CA ASN A 45 11.43 1.62 -23.55
C ASN A 45 12.39 2.10 -22.44
N ASP A 46 12.84 3.35 -22.52
CA ASP A 46 13.69 3.96 -21.50
C ASP A 46 12.93 4.17 -20.18
N GLN A 47 11.68 4.63 -20.25
CA GLN A 47 10.81 4.77 -19.09
C GLN A 47 10.55 3.40 -18.45
N ILE A 48 10.19 2.39 -19.24
CA ILE A 48 9.97 1.01 -18.76
C ILE A 48 11.22 0.47 -18.05
N THR A 49 12.41 0.68 -18.62
CA THR A 49 13.67 0.20 -18.02
C THR A 49 13.94 0.86 -16.67
N ARG A 50 13.74 2.17 -16.57
CA ARG A 50 13.90 2.91 -15.31
C ARG A 50 12.87 2.48 -14.27
N ILE A 51 11.62 2.31 -14.66
CA ILE A 51 10.54 1.90 -13.77
C ILE A 51 10.77 0.46 -13.25
N LYS A 52 11.24 -0.46 -14.10
CA LYS A 52 11.65 -1.81 -13.65
C LYS A 52 12.75 -1.76 -12.58
N LYS A 53 13.76 -0.88 -12.76
CA LYS A 53 14.81 -0.69 -11.75
C LYS A 53 14.27 -0.13 -10.44
N LEU A 54 13.33 0.83 -10.50
CA LEU A 54 12.65 1.36 -9.31
C LEU A 54 11.85 0.28 -8.59
N HIS A 55 11.17 -0.60 -9.33
CA HIS A 55 10.40 -1.71 -8.77
C HIS A 55 11.32 -2.75 -8.09
N GLN A 56 12.43 -3.13 -8.73
CA GLN A 56 13.44 -4.01 -8.12
C GLN A 56 14.04 -3.41 -6.83
N GLN A 57 14.27 -2.09 -6.81
CA GLN A 57 14.75 -1.42 -5.60
C GLN A 57 13.69 -1.46 -4.49
N LEU A 58 12.42 -1.24 -4.82
CA LEU A 58 11.31 -1.38 -3.88
C LEU A 58 11.26 -2.79 -3.28
N GLU A 59 11.33 -3.84 -4.10
CA GLU A 59 11.35 -5.22 -3.60
C GLU A 59 12.53 -5.49 -2.68
N THR A 60 13.71 -4.98 -3.05
CA THR A 60 14.93 -5.09 -2.24
C THR A 60 14.75 -4.40 -0.88
N ASP A 61 14.32 -3.14 -0.89
CA ASP A 61 14.10 -2.34 0.33
C ASP A 61 13.06 -2.99 1.26
N VAL A 62 11.96 -3.49 0.68
CA VAL A 62 10.89 -4.17 1.44
C VAL A 62 11.38 -5.51 2.02
N SER A 63 12.18 -6.27 1.28
CA SER A 63 12.74 -7.55 1.76
C SER A 63 13.72 -7.38 2.94
N GLN A 64 14.30 -6.19 3.10
CA GLN A 64 15.22 -5.88 4.19
C GLN A 64 14.50 -5.40 5.46
N ILE A 65 13.18 -5.19 5.41
CA ILE A 65 12.40 -4.83 6.60
C ILE A 65 12.46 -5.96 7.61
N SER A 66 12.94 -5.63 8.82
CA SER A 66 13.12 -6.59 9.90
C SER A 66 11.79 -7.18 10.36
N MET A 67 11.69 -8.51 10.31
CA MET A 67 10.54 -9.27 10.84
C MET A 67 10.71 -9.69 12.31
N LYS A 68 11.76 -9.24 13.01
CA LYS A 68 12.12 -9.69 14.39
C LYS A 68 11.01 -9.50 15.44
N GLY A 69 10.03 -8.64 15.18
CA GLY A 69 8.89 -8.42 16.07
C GLY A 69 7.73 -9.42 15.90
N ILE A 70 7.72 -10.19 14.81
CA ILE A 70 6.68 -11.18 14.52
C ILE A 70 7.06 -12.49 15.19
N LYS A 71 6.15 -13.03 16.01
CA LYS A 71 6.24 -14.40 16.51
C LYS A 71 5.43 -15.33 15.62
N ASP A 72 6.09 -16.21 14.89
CA ASP A 72 5.40 -17.19 14.04
C ASP A 72 4.42 -18.03 14.87
N GLY A 73 3.19 -18.13 14.39
CA GLY A 73 2.15 -18.95 15.02
C GLY A 73 1.46 -18.35 16.25
N ALA A 74 1.88 -17.20 16.79
CA ALA A 74 1.29 -16.65 18.04
C ALA A 74 -0.24 -16.48 17.99
N LEU A 75 -0.79 -15.95 16.89
CA LEU A 75 -2.26 -15.83 16.75
C LEU A 75 -2.94 -17.20 16.57
N ILE A 76 -2.27 -18.13 15.90
CA ILE A 76 -2.76 -19.50 15.70
C ILE A 76 -2.80 -20.23 17.05
N GLU A 77 -1.83 -20.01 17.93
CA GLU A 77 -1.79 -20.58 19.28
C GLU A 77 -2.95 -20.06 20.15
N VAL A 78 -3.23 -18.75 20.12
CA VAL A 78 -4.39 -18.16 20.81
C VAL A 78 -5.69 -18.85 20.34
N ILE A 79 -5.88 -19.00 19.03
CA ILE A 79 -7.05 -19.68 18.45
C ILE A 79 -7.11 -21.15 18.87
N LYS A 80 -6.02 -21.90 18.71
CA LYS A 80 -5.95 -23.33 19.05
C LYS A 80 -6.18 -23.59 20.54
N SER A 81 -5.73 -22.68 21.40
CA SER A 81 -5.87 -22.83 22.85
C SER A 81 -7.31 -22.64 23.35
N GLY A 82 -8.17 -21.98 22.55
CA GLY A 82 -9.50 -21.56 22.96
C GLY A 82 -9.50 -20.50 24.07
N LYS A 83 -8.34 -19.96 24.45
CA LYS A 83 -8.16 -18.97 25.51
C LYS A 83 -7.72 -17.65 24.89
N TRP A 84 -8.47 -16.58 25.14
CA TRP A 84 -8.12 -15.27 24.65
C TRP A 84 -6.92 -14.69 25.41
N ASP A 85 -5.83 -14.43 24.68
CA ASP A 85 -4.67 -13.69 25.17
C ASP A 85 -4.62 -12.32 24.49
N ASP A 86 -5.24 -11.33 25.14
CA ASP A 86 -5.33 -9.95 24.65
C ASP A 86 -3.95 -9.33 24.39
N ALA A 87 -2.98 -9.60 25.28
CA ALA A 87 -1.65 -9.03 25.20
C ALA A 87 -0.88 -9.62 24.01
N ALA A 88 -0.91 -10.94 23.84
CA ALA A 88 -0.25 -11.61 22.72
C ALA A 88 -0.83 -11.16 21.38
N VAL A 89 -2.16 -11.04 21.28
CA VAL A 89 -2.83 -10.57 20.06
C VAL A 89 -2.42 -9.12 19.75
N LYS A 90 -2.52 -8.20 20.71
CA LYS A 90 -2.15 -6.80 20.51
C LYS A 90 -0.68 -6.63 20.12
N GLN A 91 0.21 -7.36 20.79
CA GLN A 91 1.64 -7.31 20.49
C GLN A 91 1.92 -7.74 19.04
N GLN A 92 1.31 -8.85 18.60
CA GLN A 92 1.51 -9.35 17.25
C GLN A 92 0.94 -8.39 16.19
N LEU A 93 -0.27 -7.87 16.41
CA LEU A 93 -0.89 -6.90 15.49
C LEU A 93 -0.08 -5.61 15.39
N ALA A 94 0.49 -5.13 16.50
CA ALA A 94 1.37 -3.96 16.50
C ALA A 94 2.67 -4.23 15.70
N ALA A 95 3.25 -5.43 15.84
CA ALA A 95 4.42 -5.82 15.07
C ALA A 95 4.13 -5.87 13.55
N PHE A 96 2.99 -6.45 13.15
CA PHE A 96 2.54 -6.44 11.76
C PHE A 96 2.31 -5.01 11.25
N SER A 97 1.61 -4.17 12.02
CA SER A 97 1.34 -2.78 11.65
C SER A 97 2.64 -1.99 11.41
N ASN A 98 3.65 -2.18 12.26
CA ASN A 98 4.94 -1.52 12.10
C ASN A 98 5.68 -1.94 10.81
N ILE A 99 5.58 -3.21 10.42
CA ILE A 99 6.18 -3.71 9.17
C ILE A 99 5.41 -3.19 7.97
N GLU A 100 4.08 -3.22 8.01
CA GLU A 100 3.24 -2.68 6.95
C GLU A 100 3.46 -1.18 6.74
N GLN A 101 3.61 -0.40 7.81
CA GLN A 101 3.91 1.03 7.72
C GLN A 101 5.23 1.29 6.98
N GLN A 102 6.28 0.52 7.28
CA GLN A 102 7.56 0.60 6.57
C GLN A 102 7.41 0.19 5.09
N ALA A 103 6.68 -0.89 4.80
CA ALA A 103 6.44 -1.31 3.41
C ALA A 103 5.66 -0.25 2.62
N ARG A 104 4.60 0.33 3.23
CA ARG A 104 3.80 1.40 2.63
C ARG A 104 4.64 2.65 2.35
N TYR A 105 5.58 3.01 3.23
CA TYR A 105 6.54 4.08 2.97
C TYR A 105 7.31 3.88 1.66
N TYR A 106 7.87 2.69 1.43
CA TYR A 106 8.61 2.41 0.21
C TYR A 106 7.71 2.38 -1.04
N ARG A 107 6.46 1.90 -0.92
CA ARG A 107 5.49 1.93 -2.03
C ARG A 107 5.10 3.37 -2.41
N VAL A 108 4.88 4.25 -1.43
CA VAL A 108 4.65 5.69 -1.68
C VAL A 108 5.87 6.30 -2.36
N LYS A 109 7.08 6.00 -1.86
CA LYS A 109 8.33 6.46 -2.45
C LYS A 109 8.51 5.98 -3.89
N TYR A 110 8.14 4.72 -4.19
CA TYR A 110 8.18 4.16 -5.53
C TYR A 110 7.31 4.98 -6.50
N TYR A 111 6.04 5.24 -6.18
CA TYR A 111 5.17 6.04 -7.05
C TYR A 111 5.66 7.49 -7.20
N PHE A 112 6.25 8.08 -6.15
CA PHE A 112 6.90 9.38 -6.23
C PHE A 112 8.08 9.38 -7.19
N ASP A 113 9.01 8.43 -7.07
CA ASP A 113 10.18 8.35 -7.96
C ASP A 113 9.78 7.97 -9.40
N LEU A 114 8.77 7.13 -9.56
CA LEU A 114 8.16 6.80 -10.85
C LEU A 114 7.63 8.07 -11.54
N SER A 115 6.95 8.96 -10.81
CA SER A 115 6.40 10.20 -11.35
C SER A 115 7.46 11.16 -11.96
N LYS A 116 8.74 11.03 -11.55
CA LYS A 116 9.86 11.80 -12.11
C LYS A 116 10.33 11.28 -13.46
N VAL A 117 10.03 10.03 -13.78
CA VAL A 117 10.35 9.38 -15.06
C VAL A 117 9.29 9.69 -16.12
N LEU A 118 8.10 10.08 -15.68
CA LEU A 118 6.94 10.35 -16.53
C LEU A 118 6.89 11.78 -17.08
N THR A 119 6.22 11.95 -18.22
CA THR A 119 5.80 13.28 -18.70
C THR A 119 4.74 13.88 -17.76
N PRO A 120 4.47 15.19 -17.84
CA PRO A 120 3.39 15.81 -17.07
C PRO A 120 2.02 15.13 -17.26
N GLU A 121 1.68 14.76 -18.49
CA GLU A 121 0.40 14.12 -18.84
C GLU A 121 0.29 12.72 -18.23
N GLN A 122 1.36 11.91 -18.36
CA GLN A 122 1.43 10.58 -17.76
C GLN A 122 1.38 10.66 -16.22
N ARG A 123 2.02 11.67 -15.63
CA ARG A 123 1.98 11.91 -14.18
C ARG A 123 0.56 12.23 -13.71
N GLN A 124 -0.19 13.01 -14.47
CA GLN A 124 -1.58 13.33 -14.15
C GLN A 124 -2.46 12.08 -14.17
N GLN A 125 -2.26 11.18 -15.14
CA GLN A 125 -2.95 9.89 -15.20
C GLN A 125 -2.65 9.06 -13.96
N VAL A 126 -1.37 8.85 -13.63
CA VAL A 126 -0.97 8.11 -12.42
C VAL A 126 -1.58 8.69 -11.15
N GLN A 127 -1.65 10.02 -11.02
CA GLN A 127 -2.29 10.66 -9.86
C GLN A 127 -3.79 10.32 -9.76
N GLN A 128 -4.50 10.28 -10.89
CA GLN A 128 -5.91 9.92 -10.94
C GLN A 128 -6.11 8.44 -10.62
N ASP A 129 -5.32 7.55 -11.21
CA ASP A 129 -5.45 6.11 -10.97
C ASP A 129 -5.11 5.75 -9.53
N LEU A 130 -4.08 6.40 -8.97
CA LEU A 130 -3.76 6.25 -7.55
C LEU A 130 -4.88 6.78 -6.66
N ALA A 131 -5.52 7.90 -7.00
CA ALA A 131 -6.67 8.39 -6.25
C ALA A 131 -7.85 7.39 -6.29
N GLN A 132 -8.16 6.85 -7.47
CA GLN A 132 -9.22 5.85 -7.65
C GLN A 132 -8.95 4.53 -6.93
N ALA A 133 -7.69 4.09 -6.89
CA ALA A 133 -7.31 2.86 -6.19
C ALA A 133 -7.49 2.94 -4.65
N LEU A 134 -7.74 4.12 -4.11
CA LEU A 134 -7.93 4.37 -2.67
C LEU A 134 -9.41 4.57 -2.28
N GLU A 135 -10.31 4.71 -3.26
CA GLU A 135 -11.75 4.84 -3.07
C GLU A 135 -12.42 3.46 -2.92
#